data_AF-A0ABD3EFX5-F1
#
_entry.id   AF-A0ABD3EFX5-F1
#
_cell.length_a   1.000
_cell.length_b   1.000
_cell.length_c   1.000
_cell.angle_alpha   90.00
_cell.angle_beta   90.00
_cell.angle_gamma   90.00
#
_symmetry.space_group_name_H-M   'P 1'
#
loop_
_entity.id
_entity.type
_entity.pdbx_description
1 polymer ?
#
loop_
_entity_poly.entity_id
_entity_poly.type
_entity_poly.pdbx_seq_one_letter_code
_entity_poly.pdbx_strand_id
1 'polypeptide(L)'
;MVIRGCDRGWQQRGLRKVDECKVFVDGKVVNKSGTPISDKSVVEIKAEVPKYVCRGGNKLEAAIEQLEIDVAGKVALDSGLSTGGFTDCLLQYSASFVYGVDVGYGQCMAPESMDRRP
;
A
#
# COMPACT_ATOMS: atom_id res chain seq x y z
N MET A 1 -9.85 14.70 12.60
CA MET A 1 -10.14 13.27 12.41
C MET A 1 -11.04 13.14 11.19
N VAL A 2 -10.65 12.32 10.23
CA VAL A 2 -11.34 12.05 8.98
C VAL A 2 -11.66 10.57 8.97
N ILE A 3 -12.91 10.21 8.65
CA ILE A 3 -13.36 8.84 8.47
C ILE A 3 -13.79 8.68 7.02
N ARG A 4 -13.36 7.60 6.37
CA ARG A 4 -13.74 7.27 4.98
C ARG A 4 -14.20 5.82 4.88
N GLY A 5 -15.22 5.60 4.07
CA GLY A 5 -15.72 4.28 3.73
C GLY A 5 -15.11 3.74 2.44
N CYS A 6 -14.57 2.52 2.46
CA CYS A 6 -13.90 1.89 1.33
C CYS A 6 -14.50 0.50 1.04
N ASP A 7 -14.94 0.30 -0.21
CA ASP A 7 -15.47 -0.95 -0.74
C ASP A 7 -14.57 -1.50 -1.87
N ARG A 8 -14.91 -2.62 -2.50
CA ARG A 8 -14.11 -3.13 -3.65
C ARG A 8 -14.08 -2.18 -4.85
N GLY A 9 -15.06 -1.28 -4.97
CA GLY A 9 -15.01 -0.21 -5.96
C GLY A 9 -13.88 0.78 -5.69
N TRP A 10 -13.37 0.85 -4.45
CA TRP A 10 -12.18 1.63 -4.10
C TRP A 10 -10.93 1.18 -4.86
N GLN A 11 -10.76 -0.14 -5.02
CA GLN A 11 -9.66 -0.71 -5.78
C GLN A 11 -9.76 -0.46 -7.28
N GLN A 12 -10.97 -0.59 -7.84
CA GLN A 12 -11.23 -0.42 -9.27
C GLN A 12 -11.09 1.03 -9.75
N ARG A 13 -11.24 2.00 -8.84
CA ARG A 13 -11.16 3.43 -9.13
C ARG A 13 -9.73 3.96 -9.29
N GLY A 14 -8.73 3.09 -9.29
CA GLY A 14 -7.38 3.40 -9.75
C GLY A 14 -6.52 4.09 -8.69
N LEU A 15 -6.20 3.37 -7.62
CA LEU A 15 -5.18 3.81 -6.67
C LEU A 15 -3.83 3.84 -7.39
N ARG A 16 -3.16 4.98 -7.36
CA ARG A 16 -1.78 5.04 -7.84
C ARG A 16 -0.90 4.32 -6.84
N LYS A 17 -0.37 3.18 -7.27
CA LYS A 17 0.64 2.46 -6.52
C LYS A 17 1.93 3.25 -6.54
N VAL A 18 2.60 3.33 -5.40
CA VAL A 18 3.92 3.98 -5.31
C VAL A 18 4.95 2.99 -5.80
N ASP A 19 5.52 3.23 -6.98
CA ASP A 19 6.52 2.34 -7.58
C ASP A 19 7.69 2.08 -6.63
N GLU A 20 8.11 0.82 -6.56
CA GLU A 20 9.31 0.43 -5.85
C GLU A 20 10.49 0.48 -6.82
N CYS A 21 11.31 1.52 -6.70
CA CYS A 21 12.57 1.63 -7.43
C CYS A 21 13.67 0.89 -6.68
N LYS A 22 14.15 -0.22 -7.25
CA LYS A 22 15.37 -0.91 -6.80
C LYS A 22 16.53 -0.46 -7.66
N VAL A 23 17.58 0.05 -7.01
CA VAL A 23 18.83 0.45 -7.67
C VAL A 23 19.79 -0.73 -7.62
N PHE A 24 20.35 -1.09 -8.76
CA PHE A 24 21.38 -2.12 -8.91
C PHE A 24 22.68 -1.47 -9.36
N VAL A 25 23.79 -1.90 -8.77
CA VAL A 25 25.14 -1.51 -9.17
C VAL A 25 25.93 -2.79 -9.39
N ASP A 26 26.45 -2.99 -10.61
CA ASP A 26 27.18 -4.20 -11.03
C ASP A 26 26.39 -5.49 -10.70
N GLY A 27 25.08 -5.46 -10.93
CA GLY A 27 24.16 -6.57 -10.69
C GLY A 27 23.73 -6.78 -9.23
N LYS A 28 24.17 -5.95 -8.28
CA LYS A 28 23.83 -6.04 -6.85
C LYS A 28 22.89 -4.91 -6.41
N VAL A 29 21.88 -5.22 -5.59
CA VAL A 29 20.96 -4.21 -5.04
C VAL A 29 21.69 -3.28 -4.06
N VAL A 30 21.55 -1.97 -4.25
CA VAL A 30 22.07 -0.93 -3.37
C VAL A 30 20.92 -0.14 -2.74
N ASN A 31 20.85 -0.15 -1.41
CA ASN A 31 19.77 0.48 -0.65
C ASN A 31 20.19 1.79 0.05
N LYS A 32 21.49 2.14 0.03
CA LYS A 32 22.01 3.36 0.67
C LYS A 32 22.44 4.35 -0.40
N SER A 33 21.88 5.55 -0.37
CA SER A 33 22.18 6.64 -1.31
C SER A 33 23.62 7.16 -1.24
N GLY A 34 24.36 6.81 -0.18
CA GLY A 34 25.78 7.18 0.01
C GLY A 34 26.78 6.04 -0.21
N THR A 35 26.37 4.91 -0.78
CA THR A 35 27.33 3.83 -1.08
C THR A 35 28.31 4.30 -2.15
N PRO A 36 29.63 4.36 -1.87
CA PRO A 36 30.61 4.71 -2.89
C PRO A 36 30.66 3.64 -3.97
N ILE A 37 30.58 4.06 -5.22
CA ILE A 37 30.63 3.21 -6.42
C ILE A 37 31.76 3.68 -7.32
N SER A 38 32.29 2.80 -8.16
CA SER A 38 33.31 3.17 -9.14
C SER A 38 32.67 3.97 -10.27
N ASP A 39 33.41 4.90 -10.88
CA ASP A 39 32.99 5.59 -12.12
C ASP A 39 32.74 4.62 -13.29
N LYS A 40 33.23 3.39 -13.19
CA LYS A 40 33.03 2.33 -14.18
C LYS A 40 31.86 1.39 -13.86
N SER A 41 31.22 1.55 -12.71
CA SER A 41 30.13 0.67 -12.30
C SER A 41 28.90 0.87 -13.18
N VAL A 42 28.25 -0.23 -13.54
CA VAL A 42 26.98 -0.20 -14.28
C VAL A 42 25.83 -0.01 -13.31
N VAL A 43 25.08 1.08 -13.47
CA VAL A 43 23.90 1.39 -12.64
C VAL A 43 22.63 1.07 -13.41
N GLU A 44 21.78 0.21 -12.85
CA GLU A 44 20.47 -0.12 -13.40
C GLU A 44 19.37 0.24 -12.40
N ILE A 45 18.27 0.82 -12.88
CA ILE A 45 17.07 1.07 -12.08
C ILE A 45 15.98 0.13 -12.57
N LYS A 46 15.46 -0.71 -11.68
CA LYS A 46 14.30 -1.56 -11.97
C LYS A 46 13.12 -1.05 -11.15
N ALA A 47 12.07 -0.64 -11.86
CA ALA A 47 10.79 -0.28 -11.27
C ALA A 47 9.87 -1.50 -11.35
N GLU A 48 9.36 -1.94 -10.21
CA GLU A 48 8.36 -3.00 -10.12
C GLU A 48 7.04 -2.39 -9.67
N VAL A 49 5.95 -2.78 -10.33
CA VAL A 49 4.60 -2.40 -9.89
C VAL A 49 4.28 -3.19 -8.61
N PRO A 50 4.09 -2.53 -7.46
CA PRO A 50 3.90 -3.27 -6.21
C PRO A 50 2.53 -3.94 -6.14
N LYS A 51 2.38 -4.91 -5.24
CA LYS A 51 1.08 -5.57 -4.99
C LYS A 51 0.07 -4.59 -4.38
N TYR A 52 0.53 -3.75 -3.45
CA TYR A 52 -0.29 -2.78 -2.72
C TYR A 52 0.09 -1.33 -3.04
N VAL A 53 -0.79 -0.39 -2.68
CA VAL A 53 -0.55 1.07 -2.86
C VAL A 53 0.76 1.54 -2.22
N CYS A 54 1.13 0.98 -1.08
CA CYS A 54 2.40 1.25 -0.43
C CYS A 54 2.92 0.00 0.30
N ARG A 55 4.21 0.04 0.68
CA ARG A 55 4.91 -1.02 1.44
C ARG A 55 4.22 -1.45 2.75
N GLY A 56 3.32 -0.62 3.29
CA GLY A 56 2.49 -0.98 4.43
C GLY A 56 1.68 -2.26 4.18
N GLY A 57 1.10 -2.44 2.99
CA GLY A 57 0.25 -3.60 2.69
C GLY A 57 0.93 -4.95 2.94
N ASN A 58 2.22 -5.07 2.57
CA ASN A 58 3.02 -6.28 2.80
C ASN A 58 3.14 -6.65 4.29
N LYS A 59 3.07 -5.66 5.20
CA LYS A 59 3.14 -5.91 6.64
C LYS A 59 1.85 -6.55 7.15
N LEU A 60 0.70 -6.04 6.69
CA LEU A 60 -0.59 -6.56 7.08
C LEU A 60 -0.84 -7.94 6.44
N GLU A 61 -0.42 -8.13 5.19
CA GLU A 61 -0.42 -9.43 4.51
C GLU A 61 0.32 -10.48 5.34
N ALA A 62 1.57 -10.22 5.72
CA ALA A 62 2.34 -11.14 6.54
C ALA A 62 1.65 -11.47 7.87
N ALA A 63 0.99 -10.49 8.50
CA ALA A 63 0.23 -10.72 9.73
C ALA A 63 -1.02 -11.59 9.49
N ILE A 64 -1.77 -11.35 8.42
CA ILE A 64 -2.95 -12.15 8.05
C ILE A 64 -2.56 -13.60 7.80
N GLU A 65 -1.48 -13.83 7.05
CA GLU A 65 -1.02 -15.18 6.70
C GLU A 65 -0.41 -15.92 7.89
N GLN A 66 0.46 -15.27 8.66
CA GLN A 66 1.13 -15.91 9.79
C GLN A 66 0.21 -16.17 10.98
N LEU A 67 -0.80 -15.32 11.18
CA LEU A 67 -1.77 -15.44 12.26
C LEU A 67 -3.07 -16.12 11.82
N GLU A 68 -3.15 -16.56 10.56
CA GLU A 68 -4.32 -17.22 9.96
C GLU A 68 -5.64 -16.44 10.18
N ILE A 69 -5.57 -15.11 10.05
CA ILE A 69 -6.72 -14.24 10.29
C ILE A 69 -7.60 -14.22 9.03
N ASP A 70 -8.76 -14.84 9.10
CA ASP A 70 -9.78 -14.68 8.07
C ASP A 70 -10.40 -13.27 8.15
N VAL A 71 -10.33 -12.50 7.07
CA VAL A 71 -10.98 -11.18 6.93
C VAL A 71 -12.06 -11.18 5.84
N ALA A 72 -12.29 -12.31 5.18
CA ALA A 72 -13.21 -12.38 4.05
C ALA A 72 -14.66 -12.10 4.49
N GLY A 73 -15.34 -11.22 3.76
CA GLY A 73 -16.72 -10.80 4.04
C GLY A 73 -16.87 -9.90 5.26
N LYS A 74 -15.80 -9.62 6.02
CA LYS A 74 -15.86 -8.82 7.25
C LYS A 74 -15.73 -7.33 6.99
N VAL A 75 -16.29 -6.55 7.90
CA VAL A 75 -16.08 -5.10 7.98
C VAL A 75 -14.88 -4.84 8.87
N ALA A 76 -13.89 -4.11 8.37
CA ALA A 76 -12.65 -3.82 9.08
C ALA A 76 -12.49 -2.31 9.37
N LEU A 77 -11.67 -2.00 10.38
CA LEU A 77 -11.25 -0.64 10.71
C LEU A 77 -9.74 -0.51 10.45
N ASP A 78 -9.35 0.43 9.60
CA ASP A 78 -7.97 0.81 9.34
C ASP A 78 -7.66 2.13 10.05
N SER A 79 -6.96 2.03 11.19
CA SER A 79 -6.60 3.17 12.02
C SER A 79 -5.23 3.72 11.63
N GLY A 80 -5.22 4.79 10.83
CA GLY A 80 -4.03 5.37 10.22
C GLY A 80 -3.99 5.15 8.71
N LEU A 81 -5.09 5.48 8.03
CA LEU A 81 -5.29 5.21 6.60
C LEU A 81 -4.07 5.61 5.74
N SER A 82 -3.45 6.76 6.03
CA SER A 82 -2.31 7.30 5.29
C SER A 82 -2.57 7.23 3.77
N THR A 83 -1.68 6.62 2.99
CA THR A 83 -1.85 6.39 1.55
C THR A 83 -2.85 5.28 1.22
N GLY A 84 -3.21 4.41 2.17
CA GLY A 84 -4.22 3.35 2.02
C GLY A 84 -3.69 1.93 1.85
N GLY A 85 -2.42 1.65 2.19
CA GLY A 85 -1.82 0.32 1.95
C GLY A 85 -2.47 -0.83 2.72
N PHE A 86 -2.91 -0.60 3.96
CA PHE A 86 -3.61 -1.61 4.77
C PHE A 86 -5.04 -1.83 4.26
N THR A 87 -5.76 -0.74 3.98
CA THR A 87 -7.07 -0.80 3.31
C THR A 87 -7.04 -1.58 1.99
N ASP A 88 -6.04 -1.35 1.13
CA ASP A 88 -5.85 -2.14 -0.11
C ASP A 88 -5.61 -3.62 0.19
N CYS A 89 -4.78 -3.92 1.19
CA CYS A 89 -4.56 -5.30 1.62
C CYS A 89 -5.85 -5.98 2.09
N LEU A 90 -6.62 -5.34 2.97
CA LEU A 90 -7.89 -5.89 3.47
C LEU A 90 -8.89 -6.16 2.34
N LEU A 91 -9.02 -5.23 1.39
CA LEU A 91 -9.91 -5.40 0.24
C LEU A 91 -9.44 -6.49 -0.72
N GLN A 92 -8.12 -6.65 -0.93
CA GLN A 92 -7.55 -7.78 -1.69
C GLN A 92 -7.83 -9.13 -1.01
N TYR A 93 -7.80 -9.17 0.32
CA TYR A 93 -8.18 -10.33 1.13
C TYR A 93 -9.70 -10.47 1.30
N SER A 94 -10.49 -9.81 0.44
CA SER A 94 -11.94 -9.96 0.36
C SER A 94 -12.72 -9.47 1.58
N ALA A 95 -12.19 -8.53 2.37
CA ALA A 95 -13.02 -7.77 3.30
C ALA A 95 -14.19 -7.11 2.55
N SER A 96 -15.37 -7.12 3.16
CA SER A 96 -16.58 -6.56 2.52
C SER A 96 -16.56 -5.04 2.50
N PHE A 97 -15.99 -4.45 3.56
CA PHE A 97 -15.90 -3.00 3.73
C PHE A 97 -14.78 -2.62 4.70
N VAL A 98 -14.17 -1.45 4.50
CA VAL A 98 -13.13 -0.92 5.39
C VAL A 98 -13.46 0.53 5.77
N TYR A 99 -13.48 0.82 7.07
CA TYR A 99 -13.47 2.19 7.58
C TYR A 99 -12.03 2.65 7.76
N GLY A 100 -11.60 3.61 6.95
CA GLY A 100 -10.29 4.26 7.12
C GLY A 100 -10.42 5.48 8.03
N VAL A 101 -9.62 5.53 9.10
CA VAL A 101 -9.57 6.67 10.03
C VAL A 101 -8.19 7.30 9.95
N ASP A 102 -8.12 8.63 9.83
CA ASP A 102 -6.87 9.38 9.87
C ASP A 102 -7.05 10.72 10.59
N VAL A 103 -5.95 11.29 11.07
CA VAL A 103 -5.90 12.64 11.66
C VAL A 103 -5.55 13.70 10.62
N GLY A 104 -4.86 13.32 9.53
CA GLY A 104 -4.43 14.22 8.48
C GLY A 104 -5.44 14.40 7.34
N TYR A 105 -5.52 15.62 6.78
CA TYR A 105 -6.25 15.90 5.54
C TYR A 105 -5.32 15.67 4.32
N GLY A 106 -5.86 15.15 3.21
CA GLY A 106 -5.13 14.97 1.94
C GLY A 106 -4.12 13.82 1.89
N GLN A 107 -4.06 12.96 2.91
CA GLN A 107 -3.11 11.83 2.99
C GLN A 107 -3.47 10.67 2.06
N CYS A 108 -4.76 10.49 1.78
CA CYS A 108 -5.27 9.40 0.97
C CYS A 108 -5.40 9.85 -0.49
N MET A 109 -4.88 9.04 -1.41
CA MET A 109 -4.97 9.27 -2.86
C MET A 109 -6.30 8.78 -3.46
N ALA A 110 -7.39 8.85 -2.67
CA ALA A 110 -8.71 8.40 -3.07
C ALA A 110 -9.55 9.55 -3.65
N PRO A 111 -10.42 9.29 -4.65
CA PRO A 111 -11.34 10.29 -5.17
C PRO A 111 -12.27 10.82 -4.07
N GLU A 112 -12.62 12.11 -4.14
CA GLU A 112 -13.40 12.84 -3.11
C GLU A 112 -14.77 12.24 -2.78
N SER A 113 -15.30 11.31 -3.58
CA SER A 113 -16.67 10.76 -3.49
C SER A 113 -16.84 9.55 -2.55
N MET A 114 -15.96 9.35 -1.58
CA MET A 114 -15.90 8.12 -0.76
C MET A 114 -16.37 8.33 0.68
N ASP A 115 -17.69 8.33 0.82
CA ASP A 115 -18.39 7.97 2.06
C ASP A 115 -19.72 7.31 1.68
N ARG A 116 -19.67 6.01 1.35
CA ARG A 116 -20.89 5.19 1.22
C ARG A 116 -20.91 4.27 2.42
N ARG A 117 -21.82 4.52 3.36
CA ARG A 117 -22.06 3.59 4.46
C ARG A 117 -22.59 2.26 3.87
N PRO A 118 -22.12 1.10 4.39
CA PRO A 118 -22.56 -0.21 3.94
C PRO A 118 -24.06 -0.46 4.13
#